data_AF-A0A5B9D5K3-F1
#
_entry.id   AF-A0A5B9D5K3-F1
#
_cell.length_a   1.000
_cell.length_b   1.000
_cell.length_c   1.000
_cell.angle_alpha   90.00
_cell.angle_beta   90.00
_cell.angle_gamma   90.00
#
_symmetry.space_group_name_H-M   'P 1'
#
loop_
_entity.id
_entity.type
_entity.pdbx_description
1 polymer ?
#
loop_
_entity_poly.entity_id
_entity_poly.type
_entity_poly.pdbx_seq_one_letter_code
_entity_poly.pdbx_strand_id
1 'polypeptide(L)'
;MRDPLPKLHAIELKFHSLTFEFYEEYPDFSKDFILEFIQKTGEYSKELNLSLKAYAKIDYFTNKNAKIAMKALIKFAYDLLSLLASIIRNFESDFQPKDEIDSQFRILDDFIDRKQNLISTSYRQAATQELIAFYDNNLRSSLESQLQKRLENKKSREL
;
A
#
# COMPACT_ATOMS: atom_id res chain seq x y z
N MET A 1 -4.05 -14.88 -15.41
CA MET A 1 -3.34 -13.62 -15.72
C MET A 1 -2.02 -13.62 -14.97
N ARG A 2 -0.90 -13.18 -15.58
CA ARG A 2 0.36 -12.99 -14.84
C ARG A 2 0.22 -11.77 -13.91
N ASP A 3 0.74 -11.86 -12.67
CA ASP A 3 0.77 -10.73 -11.73
C ASP A 3 1.59 -9.59 -12.36
N PRO A 4 1.06 -8.35 -12.44
CA PRO A 4 1.80 -7.20 -13.00
C PRO A 4 3.06 -6.84 -12.23
N LEU A 5 3.16 -7.27 -10.96
CA LEU A 5 4.27 -6.98 -10.04
C LEU A 5 4.85 -8.30 -9.48
N PRO A 6 5.46 -9.15 -10.34
CA PRO A 6 5.82 -10.52 -9.96
C PRO A 6 6.83 -10.60 -8.81
N LYS A 7 7.70 -9.60 -8.68
CA LYS A 7 8.68 -9.53 -7.59
C LYS A 7 8.03 -9.20 -6.24
N LEU A 8 7.09 -8.24 -6.21
CA LEU A 8 6.33 -7.96 -4.99
C LEU A 8 5.52 -9.18 -4.57
N HIS A 9 4.89 -9.85 -5.54
CA HIS A 9 4.15 -11.07 -5.26
C HIS A 9 5.03 -12.17 -4.68
N ALA A 10 6.25 -12.36 -5.20
CA ALA A 10 7.18 -13.33 -4.65
C ALA A 10 7.55 -13.03 -3.18
N ILE A 11 7.70 -11.75 -2.82
CA ILE A 11 7.99 -11.34 -1.44
C ILE A 11 6.74 -11.49 -0.55
N GLU A 12 5.54 -11.21 -1.06
CA GLU A 12 4.27 -11.44 -0.36
C GLU A 12 4.10 -12.91 0.04
N LEU A 13 4.42 -13.84 -0.88
CA LEU A 13 4.39 -15.28 -0.58
C LEU A 13 5.41 -15.66 0.51
N LYS A 14 6.53 -14.93 0.62
CA LYS A 14 7.48 -15.11 1.71
C LYS A 14 6.92 -14.63 3.04
N PHE A 15 6.16 -13.53 3.07
CA PHE A 15 5.47 -13.13 4.30
C PHE A 15 4.43 -14.14 4.76
N HIS A 16 3.72 -14.79 3.84
CA HIS A 16 2.84 -15.89 4.20
C HIS A 16 3.60 -17.12 4.73
N SER A 17 4.84 -17.36 4.30
CA SER A 17 5.67 -18.40 4.93
C SER A 17 6.10 -17.99 6.34
N LEU A 18 6.49 -16.72 6.52
CA LEU A 18 6.89 -16.16 7.81
C LEU A 18 5.73 -16.09 8.82
N THR A 19 4.45 -16.04 8.38
CA THR A 19 3.32 -16.17 9.31
C THR A 19 3.23 -17.57 9.91
N PHE A 20 3.58 -18.63 9.16
CA PHE A 20 3.67 -19.99 9.73
C PHE A 20 4.81 -20.11 10.73
N GLU A 21 6.02 -19.65 10.36
CA GLU A 21 7.21 -19.68 11.24
C GLU A 21 6.98 -18.90 12.53
N PHE A 22 6.26 -17.76 12.45
CA PHE A 22 5.83 -17.01 13.62
C PHE A 22 5.07 -17.86 14.63
N TYR A 23 4.12 -18.68 14.18
CA TYR A 23 3.31 -19.53 15.07
C TYR A 23 4.08 -20.71 15.65
N GLU A 24 5.17 -21.14 15.01
CA GLU A 24 6.06 -22.18 15.54
C GLU A 24 6.98 -21.64 16.65
N GLU A 25 7.45 -20.40 16.50
CA GLU A 25 8.34 -19.76 17.50
C GLU A 25 7.57 -19.00 18.60
N TYR A 26 6.26 -18.81 18.45
CA TYR A 26 5.46 -18.09 19.45
C TYR A 26 5.46 -18.80 20.81
N PRO A 27 5.66 -18.08 21.94
CA PRO A 27 5.72 -16.62 22.07
C PRO A 27 7.13 -16.02 22.14
N ASP A 28 8.17 -16.82 21.92
CA ASP A 28 9.58 -16.43 22.14
C ASP A 28 10.35 -16.49 20.83
N PHE A 29 10.25 -15.40 20.07
CA PHE A 29 10.83 -15.28 18.74
C PHE A 29 12.36 -15.21 18.76
N SER A 30 12.99 -15.93 17.84
CA SER A 30 14.43 -15.82 17.62
C SER A 30 14.80 -14.44 17.06
N LYS A 31 16.03 -13.99 17.37
CA LYS A 31 16.58 -12.78 16.74
C LYS A 31 16.68 -12.92 15.22
N ASP A 32 16.93 -14.14 14.75
CA ASP A 32 17.08 -14.44 13.34
C ASP A 32 15.74 -14.26 12.61
N PHE A 33 14.63 -14.75 13.18
CA PHE A 33 13.28 -14.51 12.66
C PHE A 33 12.97 -13.00 12.52
N ILE A 34 13.23 -12.21 13.58
CA ILE A 34 12.98 -10.76 13.57
C ILE A 34 13.83 -10.07 12.48
N LEU A 35 15.11 -10.43 12.36
CA LEU A 35 16.01 -9.87 11.36
C LEU A 35 15.56 -10.23 9.93
N GLU A 36 15.12 -11.46 9.70
CA GLU A 36 14.57 -11.88 8.42
C GLU A 36 13.31 -11.09 8.07
N PHE A 37 12.38 -10.93 9.02
CA PHE A 37 11.16 -10.16 8.81
C PHE A 37 11.45 -8.69 8.42
N ILE A 38 12.39 -8.06 9.12
CA ILE A 38 12.85 -6.70 8.82
C ILE A 38 13.49 -6.63 7.42
N GLN A 39 14.38 -7.59 7.10
CA GLN A 39 15.03 -7.65 5.80
C GLN A 39 14.00 -7.78 4.67
N LYS A 40 13.03 -8.68 4.79
CA LYS A 40 11.95 -8.86 3.79
C LYS A 40 11.10 -7.61 3.65
N THR A 41 10.84 -6.90 4.74
CA THR A 41 10.11 -5.63 4.68
C THR A 41 10.90 -4.55 3.93
N GLY A 42 12.22 -4.50 4.11
CA GLY A 42 13.11 -3.63 3.34
C GLY A 42 13.14 -3.97 1.85
N GLU A 43 13.24 -5.27 1.51
CA GLU A 43 13.17 -5.76 0.12
C GLU A 43 11.83 -5.37 -0.54
N TYR A 44 10.72 -5.53 0.19
CA TYR A 44 9.38 -5.17 -0.27
C TYR A 44 9.26 -3.68 -0.57
N SER A 45 9.69 -2.82 0.36
CA SER A 45 9.71 -1.36 0.19
C SER A 45 10.53 -0.93 -1.04
N LYS A 46 11.69 -1.55 -1.25
CA LYS A 46 12.54 -1.27 -2.42
C LYS A 46 11.84 -1.62 -3.73
N GLU A 47 11.22 -2.79 -3.82
CA GLU A 47 10.50 -3.22 -5.02
C GLU A 47 9.20 -2.42 -5.25
N LEU A 48 8.53 -1.95 -4.20
CA LEU A 48 7.37 -1.05 -4.31
C LEU A 48 7.78 0.28 -4.94
N ASN A 49 8.92 0.84 -4.51
CA ASN A 49 9.47 2.06 -5.12
C ASN A 49 9.80 1.89 -6.60
N LEU A 50 10.29 0.72 -7.02
CA LEU A 50 10.51 0.42 -8.44
C LEU A 50 9.18 0.31 -9.20
N SER A 51 8.18 -0.31 -8.59
CA SER A 51 6.84 -0.47 -9.15
C SER A 51 6.14 0.88 -9.37
N LEU A 52 6.33 1.84 -8.46
CA LEU A 52 5.85 3.23 -8.61
C LEU A 52 6.47 3.94 -9.82
N LYS A 53 7.78 3.77 -10.03
CA LYS A 53 8.46 4.33 -11.21
C LYS A 53 7.91 3.75 -12.51
N ALA A 54 7.57 2.46 -12.53
CA ALA A 54 6.94 1.83 -13.67
C ALA A 54 5.50 2.34 -13.88
N TYR A 55 4.72 2.46 -12.80
CA TYR A 55 3.37 3.03 -12.85
C TYR A 55 3.33 4.45 -13.40
N ALA A 56 4.28 5.31 -13.01
CA ALA A 56 4.36 6.68 -13.49
C ALA A 56 4.48 6.78 -15.02
N LYS A 57 5.07 5.77 -15.67
CA LYS A 57 5.27 5.72 -17.13
C LYS A 57 4.04 5.25 -17.92
N ILE A 58 3.02 4.69 -17.26
CA ILE A 58 1.81 4.25 -17.94
C ILE A 58 0.98 5.49 -18.31
N ASP A 59 0.73 5.70 -19.60
CA ASP A 59 -0.16 6.76 -20.03
C ASP A 59 -1.63 6.41 -19.72
N TYR A 60 -2.37 7.33 -19.09
CA TYR A 60 -3.74 7.08 -18.68
C TYR A 60 -4.70 7.02 -19.87
N PHE A 61 -4.53 7.89 -20.87
CA PHE A 61 -5.45 7.98 -22.00
C PHE A 61 -5.33 6.77 -22.94
N THR A 62 -4.11 6.26 -23.11
CA THR A 62 -3.81 5.09 -23.96
C THR A 62 -4.03 3.78 -23.21
N ASN A 63 -3.70 3.71 -21.91
CA ASN A 63 -3.66 2.47 -21.14
C ASN A 63 -4.46 2.54 -19.83
N LYS A 64 -5.68 3.11 -19.88
CA LYS A 64 -6.55 3.34 -18.72
C LYS A 64 -6.73 2.12 -17.81
N ASN A 65 -7.08 0.97 -18.38
CA ASN A 65 -7.32 -0.26 -17.60
C ASN A 65 -6.06 -0.78 -16.90
N ALA A 66 -4.90 -0.69 -17.55
CA ALA A 66 -3.63 -1.07 -16.96
C ALA A 66 -3.21 -0.09 -15.85
N LYS A 67 -3.43 1.22 -16.07
CA LYS A 67 -3.19 2.27 -15.06
C LYS A 67 -4.02 2.04 -13.80
N ILE A 68 -5.31 1.74 -13.95
CA ILE A 68 -6.22 1.42 -12.83
C ILE A 68 -5.74 0.15 -12.10
N ALA A 69 -5.47 -0.93 -12.84
CA ALA A 69 -5.05 -2.19 -12.23
C ALA A 69 -3.75 -2.04 -11.44
N MET A 70 -2.76 -1.34 -12.00
CA MET A 70 -1.49 -1.11 -11.34
C MET A 70 -1.61 -0.16 -10.13
N LYS A 71 -2.46 0.85 -10.19
CA LYS A 71 -2.75 1.72 -9.04
C LYS A 71 -3.42 0.95 -7.89
N ALA A 72 -4.35 0.05 -8.19
CA ALA A 72 -4.98 -0.80 -7.19
C ALA A 72 -3.96 -1.72 -6.50
N LEU A 73 -3.05 -2.33 -7.27
CA LEU A 73 -1.95 -3.13 -6.75
C LEU A 73 -1.00 -2.33 -5.86
N ILE A 74 -0.64 -1.11 -6.29
CA ILE A 74 0.21 -0.21 -5.50
C ILE A 74 -0.48 0.17 -4.18
N LYS A 75 -1.79 0.40 -4.19
CA LYS A 75 -2.54 0.70 -2.96
C LYS A 75 -2.50 -0.48 -1.99
N PHE A 76 -2.77 -1.69 -2.47
CA PHE A 76 -2.61 -2.91 -1.67
C PHE A 76 -1.20 -3.00 -1.08
N ALA A 77 -0.16 -2.79 -1.90
CA ALA A 77 1.22 -2.88 -1.48
C ALA A 77 1.60 -1.85 -0.41
N TYR A 78 1.10 -0.62 -0.50
CA TYR A 78 1.31 0.37 0.54
C TYR A 78 0.64 0.01 1.87
N ASP A 79 -0.57 -0.54 1.81
CA ASP A 79 -1.28 -0.96 3.02
C ASP A 79 -0.57 -2.15 3.68
N LEU A 80 -0.09 -3.12 2.89
CA LEU A 80 0.74 -4.20 3.39
C LEU A 80 2.03 -3.68 4.03
N LEU A 81 2.76 -2.78 3.36
CA LEU A 81 3.97 -2.19 3.91
C LEU A 81 3.71 -1.45 5.24
N SER A 82 2.56 -0.78 5.36
CA SER A 82 2.15 -0.12 6.60
C SER A 82 1.92 -1.12 7.73
N LEU A 83 1.27 -2.24 7.44
CA LEU A 83 1.06 -3.34 8.39
C LEU A 83 2.39 -3.97 8.83
N LEU A 84 3.28 -4.29 7.90
CA LEU A 84 4.61 -4.83 8.19
C LEU A 84 5.43 -3.88 9.07
N ALA A 85 5.41 -2.58 8.77
CA ALA A 85 6.07 -1.58 9.59
C ALA A 85 5.46 -1.47 11.00
N SER A 86 4.17 -1.77 11.16
CA SER A 86 3.53 -1.83 12.48
C SER A 86 4.02 -3.02 13.31
N ILE A 87 4.17 -4.18 12.67
CA ILE A 87 4.71 -5.37 13.30
C ILE A 87 6.15 -5.14 13.76
N ILE A 88 7.00 -4.54 12.90
CA ILE A 88 8.39 -4.23 13.26
C ILE A 88 8.47 -3.32 14.49
N ARG A 89 7.66 -2.25 14.55
CA ARG A 89 7.62 -1.36 15.71
C ARG A 89 7.26 -2.11 17.00
N ASN A 90 6.46 -3.16 16.91
CA ASN A 90 6.09 -3.97 18.05
C ASN A 90 7.17 -4.97 18.46
N PHE A 91 7.96 -5.50 17.52
CA PHE A 91 9.18 -6.25 17.87
C PHE A 91 10.22 -5.39 18.60
N GLU A 92 10.27 -4.09 18.30
CA GLU A 92 11.20 -3.14 18.94
C GLU A 92 10.68 -2.61 20.29
N SER A 93 9.44 -2.92 20.68
CA SER A 93 8.83 -2.38 21.89
C SER A 93 9.02 -3.31 23.09
N ASP A 94 9.72 -2.82 24.12
CA ASP A 94 9.92 -3.55 25.39
C ASP A 94 8.64 -3.76 26.22
N PHE A 95 7.51 -3.15 25.83
CA PHE A 95 6.28 -3.07 26.64
C PHE A 95 5.02 -3.60 25.94
N GLN A 96 5.13 -4.05 24.69
CA GLN A 96 3.97 -4.54 23.94
C GLN A 96 3.54 -5.91 24.48
N PRO A 97 2.25 -6.10 24.84
CA PRO A 97 1.72 -7.40 25.21
C PRO A 97 1.91 -8.39 24.04
N LYS A 98 2.37 -9.62 24.35
CA LYS A 98 2.54 -10.69 23.36
C LYS A 98 1.26 -10.99 22.56
N ASP A 99 0.10 -10.66 23.13
CA ASP A 99 -1.22 -10.78 22.49
C ASP A 99 -1.42 -9.77 21.34
N GLU A 100 -0.78 -8.59 21.40
CA GLU A 100 -0.87 -7.58 20.33
C GLU A 100 -0.09 -8.01 19.09
N ILE A 101 1.06 -8.68 19.26
CA ILE A 101 1.86 -9.21 18.15
C ILE A 101 1.13 -10.37 17.46
N ASP A 102 0.54 -11.31 18.24
CA ASP A 102 -0.28 -12.39 17.66
C ASP A 102 -1.43 -11.82 16.81
N SER A 103 -2.17 -10.86 17.35
CA SER A 103 -3.26 -10.18 16.63
C SER A 103 -2.80 -9.58 15.30
N GLN A 104 -1.63 -8.93 15.28
CA GLN A 104 -1.10 -8.35 14.03
C GLN A 104 -0.69 -9.41 13.01
N PHE A 105 -0.15 -10.55 13.43
CA PHE A 105 0.17 -11.65 12.52
C PHE A 105 -1.08 -12.32 11.95
N ARG A 106 -2.15 -12.45 12.74
CA ARG A 106 -3.47 -12.89 12.23
C ARG A 106 -3.99 -11.92 11.18
N ILE A 107 -3.90 -10.61 11.45
CA ILE A 107 -4.30 -9.58 10.49
C ILE A 107 -3.45 -9.65 9.21
N LEU A 108 -2.15 -9.88 9.33
CA LEU A 108 -1.24 -10.03 8.20
C LEU A 108 -1.62 -11.21 7.31
N ASP A 109 -1.87 -12.36 7.91
CA ASP A 109 -2.25 -13.58 7.20
C ASP A 109 -3.58 -13.37 6.44
N ASP A 110 -4.61 -12.90 7.16
CA ASP A 110 -5.91 -12.54 6.58
C ASP A 110 -5.79 -11.51 5.45
N PHE A 111 -4.89 -10.54 5.59
CA PHE A 111 -4.69 -9.49 4.60
C PHE A 111 -4.07 -10.02 3.30
N ILE A 112 -3.08 -10.92 3.42
CA ILE A 112 -2.44 -11.58 2.28
C ILE A 112 -3.44 -12.49 1.56
N ASP A 113 -4.21 -13.30 2.29
CA ASP A 113 -5.21 -14.20 1.72
C ASP A 113 -6.31 -13.46 0.96
N ARG A 114 -6.72 -12.30 1.47
CA ARG A 114 -7.75 -11.46 0.83
C ARG A 114 -7.21 -10.63 -0.32
N LYS A 115 -5.92 -10.70 -0.68
CA LYS A 115 -5.28 -9.90 -1.74
C LYS A 115 -6.12 -9.79 -3.00
N GLN A 116 -6.51 -10.92 -3.60
CA GLN A 116 -7.22 -10.93 -4.88
C GLN A 116 -8.61 -10.27 -4.78
N ASN A 117 -9.31 -10.49 -3.67
CA ASN A 117 -10.61 -9.87 -3.42
C ASN A 117 -10.46 -8.36 -3.22
N LEU A 118 -9.55 -7.91 -2.35
CA LEU A 118 -9.30 -6.50 -2.08
C LEU A 118 -8.90 -5.73 -3.36
N ILE A 119 -8.01 -6.33 -4.16
CA ILE A 119 -7.57 -5.72 -5.43
C ILE A 119 -8.74 -5.61 -6.42
N SER A 120 -9.51 -6.68 -6.61
CA SER A 120 -10.58 -6.70 -7.62
C SER A 120 -11.80 -5.86 -7.24
N THR A 121 -12.00 -5.60 -5.95
CA THR A 121 -13.14 -4.85 -5.41
C THR A 121 -12.73 -3.44 -4.96
N SER A 122 -12.45 -3.26 -3.67
CA SER A 122 -12.28 -1.98 -3.00
C SER A 122 -11.16 -1.14 -3.62
N TYR A 123 -9.98 -1.73 -3.87
CA TYR A 123 -8.84 -0.99 -4.39
C TYR A 123 -9.00 -0.62 -5.86
N ARG A 124 -9.59 -1.49 -6.69
CA ARG A 124 -9.88 -1.15 -8.08
C ARG A 124 -10.93 -0.05 -8.18
N GLN A 125 -11.97 -0.09 -7.35
CA GLN A 125 -12.99 0.95 -7.30
C GLN A 125 -12.39 2.30 -6.90
N ALA A 126 -11.64 2.32 -5.78
CA ALA A 126 -10.96 3.54 -5.31
C ALA A 126 -9.99 4.08 -6.39
N ALA A 127 -9.15 3.22 -6.97
CA ALA A 127 -8.22 3.61 -8.03
C ALA A 127 -8.93 4.18 -9.26
N THR A 128 -10.08 3.62 -9.63
CA THR A 128 -10.89 4.12 -10.74
C THR A 128 -11.43 5.51 -10.45
N GLN A 129 -12.05 5.70 -9.27
CA GLN A 129 -12.61 6.99 -8.86
C GLN A 129 -11.53 8.07 -8.78
N GLU A 130 -10.39 7.77 -8.15
CA GLU A 130 -9.26 8.69 -8.04
C GLU A 130 -8.71 9.09 -9.42
N LEU A 131 -8.55 8.13 -10.33
CA LEU A 131 -8.02 8.43 -11.67
C LEU A 131 -9.03 9.21 -12.52
N ILE A 132 -10.32 8.90 -12.43
CA ILE A 132 -11.36 9.68 -13.11
C ILE A 132 -11.32 11.12 -12.60
N ALA A 133 -11.33 11.33 -11.28
CA ALA A 133 -11.27 12.67 -10.68
C ALA A 133 -9.98 13.41 -11.05
N PHE A 134 -8.82 12.73 -11.03
CA PHE A 134 -7.53 13.34 -11.32
C PHE A 134 -7.40 13.80 -12.79
N TYR A 135 -7.95 13.03 -13.72
CA TYR A 135 -7.92 13.34 -15.16
C TYR A 135 -9.19 14.03 -15.67
N ASP A 136 -10.12 14.41 -14.79
CA ASP A 136 -11.29 15.21 -15.16
C ASP A 136 -10.90 16.68 -15.30
N ASN A 137 -10.75 17.12 -16.56
CA ASN A 137 -10.42 18.50 -16.90
C ASN A 137 -11.49 19.49 -16.41
N ASN A 138 -12.77 19.11 -16.40
CA ASN A 138 -13.84 20.00 -15.95
C ASN A 138 -13.75 20.22 -14.42
N LEU A 139 -13.48 19.14 -13.67
CA LEU A 139 -13.26 19.23 -12.23
C LEU A 139 -12.04 20.10 -11.92
N ARG A 140 -10.94 19.92 -12.66
CA ARG A 140 -9.72 20.71 -12.49
C ARG A 140 -9.94 22.19 -12.77
N SER A 141 -10.56 22.53 -13.90
CA SER A 141 -10.89 23.93 -14.23
C SER A 141 -11.86 24.56 -13.24
N SER A 142 -12.82 23.79 -12.73
CA SER A 142 -13.75 24.24 -11.68
C SER A 142 -13.02 24.56 -10.37
N LEU A 143 -12.13 23.66 -9.92
CA LEU A 143 -11.33 23.85 -8.71
C LEU A 143 -10.37 25.05 -8.86
N GLU A 144 -9.70 25.19 -10.00
CA GLU A 144 -8.83 26.33 -10.31
C GLU A 144 -9.62 27.65 -10.30
N SER A 145 -10.82 27.69 -10.91
CA SER A 145 -11.70 28.87 -10.89
C SER A 145 -12.14 29.24 -9.47
N GLN A 146 -12.47 28.25 -8.63
CA GLN A 146 -12.85 28.49 -7.23
C GLN A 146 -11.67 28.99 -6.38
N LEU A 147 -10.47 28.44 -6.58
CA LEU A 147 -9.24 28.88 -5.93
C LEU A 147 -8.91 30.33 -6.32
N GLN A 148 -8.99 30.64 -7.60
CA GLN A 148 -8.76 31.98 -8.15
C GLN A 148 -9.71 33.01 -7.50
N LYS A 149 -11.01 32.71 -7.46
CA LYS A 149 -12.02 33.57 -6.81
C LYS A 149 -11.73 33.79 -5.32
N ARG A 150 -11.27 32.76 -4.60
CA ARG A 150 -10.91 32.89 -3.17
C ARG A 150 -9.68 33.76 -2.96
N LEU A 151 -8.67 33.64 -3.82
CA LEU A 151 -7.45 34.45 -3.77
C LEU A 151 -7.74 35.92 -4.10
N GLU A 152 -8.57 36.17 -5.10
CA GLU A 152 -9.02 37.53 -5.48
C GLU A 152 -9.84 38.17 -4.36
N ASN A 153 -10.82 37.46 -3.80
CA ASN A 153 -11.62 37.94 -2.67
C ASN A 153 -10.79 38.19 -1.40
N LYS A 154 -9.68 37.45 -1.21
CA LYS A 154 -8.75 37.70 -0.10
C LYS A 154 -7.96 38.99 -0.32
N LYS A 155 -7.42 39.21 -1.53
CA LYS A 155 -6.74 40.46 -1.89
C LYS A 155 -7.65 41.68 -1.78
N SER A 156 -8.92 41.56 -2.15
CA SER A 156 -9.90 42.64 -2.03
C SER A 156 -10.33 42.98 -0.60
N ARG A 157 -10.01 42.13 0.38
CA ARG A 157 -10.28 42.40 1.82
C ARG A 157 -9.05 42.93 2.57
N GLU A 158 -7.88 42.90 1.93
CA GLU A 158 -6.61 43.40 2.45
C GLU A 158 -6.23 44.79 1.86
N LEU A 159 -7.10 45.37 1.03
CA LEU A 159 -7.07 46.74 0.51
C LEU A 159 -8.20 47.57 1.14
#